data_AF-A0A4R5DJU7-F1
#
_entry.id   AF-A0A4R5DJU7-F1
#
_cell.length_a   1.000
_cell.length_b   1.000
_cell.length_c   1.000
_cell.angle_alpha   90.00
_cell.angle_beta   90.00
_cell.angle_gamma   90.00
#
_symmetry.space_group_name_H-M   'P 1'
#
loop_
_entity.id
_entity.type
_entity.pdbx_description
1 polymer ?
#
loop_
_entity_poly.entity_id
_entity_poly.type
_entity_poly.pdbx_seq_one_letter_code
_entity_poly.pdbx_strand_id
1 'polypeptide(L)'
;MATHELSFDPRHPWYPVPNVPGAEWSVEVFTVDDVRLLDPRRTTFEGGSLLADGLTWPGAQRNVAGRVRADLMIAPGGDAVTWRIRAEADVPVKAIKLLFRGLPGGAEDGWWSPTTPRDVALTPRPDEPVLLRYPWPNWQTPWICQGEGPAVTLSTRDTEVRAKRFYTFLPPWSPSAVTEVVCDQLATRRTPDFEAPPIVLRTCADVAAVHADLAEHLEHVERSFGLADWEDRADVPDWARDIRLVVTLHGQHWTGYVFNTFDDMGRILEEVTRHVPGEHVLAYLPGWEGRYYWQYPIYRPGEDLGGADGFRRLTQTARRLGVHLMPMFGANGANVGRYPRWEDAAFRSAGDRYVVHVNHPDWDGDRTREDDQVFLNPGEPEYRAFLREQIGELVTSYDVAGVFLDTSACWFDDPRHELYAGYRALVGELREAHPGLLVCGEGWYDALLGLLPVNQTWLDVARPPRTPDLPYRYSRVLGHLNSGCPGQGSTGVHEGGFREPAKPLRVPGFVPSLGFVSDTLERYADDVAAFCREVGGREDGRQR
;
A
#
# COMPACT_ATOMS: atom_id res chain seq x y z
N MET A 1 2.49 -16.87 -0.02
CA MET A 1 2.20 -17.73 -1.19
C MET A 1 3.48 -18.43 -1.59
N ALA A 2 3.42 -19.71 -1.97
CA ALA A 2 4.57 -20.39 -2.56
C ALA A 2 4.91 -19.72 -3.90
N THR A 3 6.18 -19.39 -4.11
CA THR A 3 6.70 -19.01 -5.43
C THR A 3 7.04 -20.30 -6.18
N HIS A 4 6.71 -20.35 -7.48
CA HIS A 4 6.98 -21.53 -8.31
C HIS A 4 8.18 -21.25 -9.21
N GLU A 5 9.16 -22.14 -9.17
CA GLU A 5 10.36 -22.10 -10.01
C GLU A 5 10.26 -23.02 -11.21
N LEU A 6 10.97 -22.67 -12.29
CA LEU A 6 11.12 -23.55 -13.44
C LEU A 6 12.04 -24.71 -13.11
N SER A 7 11.59 -25.94 -13.37
CA SER A 7 12.37 -27.18 -13.22
C SER A 7 13.25 -27.51 -14.44
N PHE A 8 13.43 -26.55 -15.35
CA PHE A 8 14.18 -26.70 -16.59
C PHE A 8 14.84 -25.37 -16.99
N ASP A 9 15.81 -25.44 -17.92
CA ASP A 9 16.40 -24.25 -18.55
C ASP A 9 15.45 -23.67 -19.60
N PRO A 10 14.92 -22.45 -19.42
CA PRO A 10 14.04 -21.79 -20.38
C PRO A 10 14.72 -21.44 -21.71
N ARG A 11 16.07 -21.44 -21.77
CA ARG A 11 16.88 -21.11 -22.95
C ARG A 11 16.61 -19.71 -23.50
N HIS A 12 16.56 -18.71 -22.62
CA HIS A 12 16.44 -17.30 -23.04
C HIS A 12 17.59 -16.90 -23.97
N PRO A 13 17.31 -16.15 -25.05
CA PRO A 13 18.36 -15.40 -25.72
C PRO A 13 18.74 -14.19 -24.86
N TRP A 14 20.03 -14.07 -24.55
CA TRP A 14 20.59 -13.01 -23.73
C TRP A 14 21.31 -11.97 -24.60
N TYR A 15 21.10 -10.70 -24.28
CA TYR A 15 21.70 -9.56 -24.99
C TYR A 15 22.48 -8.71 -24.00
N PRO A 16 23.61 -8.09 -24.39
CA PRO A 16 24.38 -7.26 -23.48
C PRO A 16 23.57 -6.03 -23.05
N VAL A 17 23.68 -5.68 -21.76
CA VAL A 17 23.20 -4.38 -21.27
C VAL A 17 24.22 -3.31 -21.68
N PRO A 18 23.83 -2.27 -22.43
CA PRO A 18 24.76 -1.22 -22.83
C PRO A 18 25.45 -0.57 -21.62
N ASN A 19 26.76 -0.34 -21.72
CA ASN A 19 27.59 0.31 -20.70
C ASN A 19 27.63 -0.35 -19.31
N VAL A 20 27.10 -1.57 -19.15
CA VAL A 20 27.17 -2.35 -17.90
C VAL A 20 27.93 -3.65 -18.17
N PRO A 21 29.25 -3.70 -17.94
CA PRO A 21 30.08 -4.86 -18.29
C PRO A 21 29.61 -6.14 -17.60
N GLY A 22 29.46 -7.22 -18.37
CA GLY A 22 29.06 -8.54 -17.88
C GLY A 22 27.56 -8.71 -17.61
N ALA A 23 26.79 -7.63 -17.63
CA ALA A 23 25.35 -7.69 -17.48
C ALA A 23 24.67 -8.00 -18.82
N GLU A 24 23.68 -8.88 -18.76
CA GLU A 24 22.85 -9.27 -19.90
C GLU A 24 21.37 -9.16 -19.55
N TRP A 25 20.53 -8.99 -20.56
CA TRP A 25 19.08 -8.90 -20.43
C TRP A 25 18.33 -9.78 -21.44
N SER A 26 17.07 -10.09 -21.11
CA SER A 26 16.14 -10.82 -21.99
C SER A 26 14.69 -10.42 -21.70
N VAL A 27 13.74 -10.90 -22.52
CA VAL A 27 12.31 -10.59 -22.38
C VAL A 27 11.47 -11.86 -22.43
N GLU A 28 10.49 -11.95 -21.55
CA GLU A 28 9.35 -12.88 -21.66
C GLU A 28 8.05 -12.11 -21.82
N VAL A 29 7.13 -12.69 -22.60
CA VAL A 29 5.76 -12.21 -22.79
C VAL A 29 4.83 -13.21 -22.14
N PHE A 30 4.02 -12.75 -21.19
CA PHE A 30 2.97 -13.55 -20.55
C PHE A 30 1.64 -13.20 -21.19
N THR A 31 1.01 -14.19 -21.79
CA THR A 31 -0.37 -14.09 -22.24
C THR A 31 -1.32 -14.51 -21.10
N VAL A 32 -2.62 -14.49 -21.37
CA VAL A 32 -3.61 -15.07 -20.47
C VAL A 32 -3.51 -16.60 -20.35
N ASP A 33 -2.87 -17.26 -21.32
CA ASP A 33 -2.83 -18.72 -21.43
C ASP A 33 -1.44 -19.30 -21.11
N ASP A 34 -0.37 -18.61 -21.51
CA ASP A 34 0.99 -19.14 -21.50
C ASP A 34 2.09 -18.07 -21.39
N VAL A 35 3.34 -18.53 -21.29
CA VAL A 35 4.55 -17.70 -21.36
C VAL A 35 5.27 -17.95 -22.69
N ARG A 36 5.82 -16.89 -23.28
CA ARG A 36 6.48 -16.89 -24.58
C ARG A 36 7.81 -16.16 -24.52
N LEU A 37 8.83 -16.79 -25.09
CA LEU A 37 10.19 -16.27 -25.17
C LEU A 37 10.48 -15.78 -26.58
N LEU A 38 11.50 -14.93 -26.75
CA LEU A 38 11.96 -14.49 -28.06
C LEU A 38 12.52 -15.69 -28.87
N ASP A 39 12.21 -15.78 -30.17
CA ASP A 39 12.87 -16.75 -31.06
C ASP A 39 14.25 -16.19 -31.48
N PRO A 40 15.38 -16.78 -31.02
CA PRO A 40 16.72 -16.29 -31.35
C PRO A 40 17.00 -16.27 -32.86
N ARG A 41 16.32 -17.11 -33.65
CA ARG A 41 16.51 -17.17 -35.12
C ARG A 41 15.79 -16.03 -35.85
N ARG A 42 14.84 -15.39 -35.19
CA ARG A 42 14.02 -14.28 -35.72
C ARG A 42 14.13 -13.03 -34.88
N THR A 43 15.20 -12.92 -34.09
CA THR A 43 15.47 -11.75 -33.25
C THR A 43 16.76 -11.08 -33.68
N THR A 44 16.70 -9.77 -33.89
CA THR A 44 17.84 -8.91 -34.17
C THR A 44 17.98 -7.86 -33.08
N PHE A 45 19.20 -7.59 -32.62
CA PHE A 45 19.50 -6.51 -31.69
C PHE A 45 20.64 -5.66 -32.25
N GLU A 46 20.29 -4.47 -32.73
CA GLU A 46 21.22 -3.54 -33.38
C GLU A 46 20.92 -2.11 -32.98
N GLY A 47 21.95 -1.29 -32.72
CA GLY A 47 21.79 0.14 -32.46
C GLY A 47 20.91 0.48 -31.25
N GLY A 48 20.80 -0.40 -30.26
CA GLY A 48 19.93 -0.20 -29.10
C GLY A 48 18.45 -0.53 -29.35
N SER A 49 18.10 -1.17 -30.47
CA SER A 49 16.74 -1.64 -30.74
C SER A 49 16.75 -3.15 -30.95
N LEU A 50 15.86 -3.85 -30.24
CA LEU A 50 15.59 -5.27 -30.41
C LEU A 50 14.27 -5.44 -31.13
N LEU A 51 14.27 -6.26 -32.18
CA LEU A 51 13.07 -6.72 -32.87
C LEU A 51 13.08 -8.23 -32.94
N ALA A 52 12.10 -8.86 -32.29
CA ALA A 52 11.79 -10.28 -32.45
C ALA A 52 10.50 -10.40 -33.25
N ASP A 53 10.58 -10.94 -34.47
CA ASP A 53 9.42 -11.21 -35.32
C ASP A 53 8.98 -12.69 -35.20
N GLY A 54 9.02 -13.23 -33.99
CA GLY A 54 8.63 -14.61 -33.70
C GLY A 54 8.96 -14.96 -32.26
N LEU A 55 8.12 -15.80 -31.66
CA LEU A 55 8.26 -16.23 -30.28
C LEU A 55 8.35 -17.75 -30.20
N THR A 56 8.74 -18.25 -29.04
CA THR A 56 8.81 -19.68 -28.74
C THR A 56 8.21 -20.00 -27.38
N TRP A 57 7.74 -21.23 -27.23
CA TRP A 57 7.50 -21.81 -25.91
C TRP A 57 8.82 -22.02 -25.16
N PRO A 58 8.81 -22.01 -23.81
CA PRO A 58 10.01 -22.19 -22.99
C PRO A 58 10.83 -23.42 -23.40
N GLY A 59 12.16 -23.26 -23.40
CA GLY A 59 13.11 -24.27 -23.89
C GLY A 59 13.26 -24.32 -25.40
N ALA A 60 12.74 -23.31 -26.13
CA ALA A 60 12.71 -23.24 -27.59
C ALA A 60 12.03 -24.47 -28.26
N GLN A 61 10.99 -25.01 -27.61
CA GLN A 61 10.37 -26.27 -28.03
C GLN A 61 9.46 -26.11 -29.25
N ARG A 62 8.74 -24.99 -29.34
CA ARG A 62 7.75 -24.73 -30.38
C ARG A 62 7.74 -23.26 -30.74
N ASN A 63 7.77 -22.97 -32.04
CA ASN A 63 7.58 -21.62 -32.56
C ASN A 63 6.10 -21.23 -32.50
N VAL A 64 5.84 -19.98 -32.10
CA VAL A 64 4.51 -19.38 -32.04
C VAL A 64 4.55 -17.96 -32.63
N ALA A 65 3.39 -17.51 -33.10
CA ALA A 65 3.26 -16.16 -33.63
C ALA A 65 3.33 -15.13 -32.51
N GLY A 66 3.85 -13.96 -32.84
CA GLY A 66 3.98 -12.83 -31.95
C GLY A 66 5.18 -11.98 -32.32
N ARG A 67 5.24 -10.78 -31.74
CA ARG A 67 6.31 -9.83 -31.98
C ARG A 67 6.68 -9.16 -30.68
N VAL A 68 7.97 -8.93 -30.47
CA VAL A 68 8.46 -8.04 -29.41
C VAL A 68 9.36 -7.00 -30.01
N ARG A 69 9.11 -5.74 -29.64
CA ARG A 69 10.00 -4.62 -29.92
C ARG A 69 10.47 -4.05 -28.58
N ALA A 70 11.78 -3.92 -28.41
CA ALA A 70 12.35 -3.22 -27.27
C ALA A 70 13.30 -2.13 -27.77
N ASP A 71 13.01 -0.88 -27.45
CA ASP A 71 13.87 0.26 -27.74
C ASP A 71 14.57 0.71 -26.45
N LEU A 72 15.91 0.79 -26.50
CA LEU A 72 16.75 1.20 -25.39
C LEU A 72 17.14 2.68 -25.56
N MET A 73 16.96 3.46 -24.50
CA MET A 73 17.45 4.83 -24.42
C MET A 73 18.58 4.87 -23.38
N ILE A 74 19.76 5.30 -23.80
CA ILE A 74 20.93 5.43 -22.94
C ILE A 74 21.09 6.90 -22.56
N ALA A 75 21.21 7.19 -21.26
CA ALA A 75 21.46 8.55 -20.80
C ALA A 75 22.79 9.09 -21.35
N PRO A 76 22.95 10.41 -21.55
CA PRO A 76 24.19 10.99 -22.08
C PRO A 76 25.46 10.62 -21.30
N GLY A 77 25.33 10.39 -19.98
CA GLY A 77 26.43 9.94 -19.12
C GLY A 77 26.73 8.43 -19.21
N GLY A 78 25.89 7.66 -19.90
CA GLY A 78 26.01 6.21 -20.03
C GLY A 78 25.66 5.42 -18.77
N ASP A 79 25.24 6.09 -17.70
CA ASP A 79 24.97 5.55 -16.38
C ASP A 79 23.56 4.97 -16.22
N ALA A 80 22.63 5.32 -17.10
CA ALA A 80 21.28 4.77 -17.12
C ALA A 80 20.86 4.25 -18.49
N VAL A 81 20.12 3.15 -18.48
CA VAL A 81 19.47 2.54 -19.63
C VAL A 81 17.98 2.41 -19.34
N THR A 82 17.13 2.86 -20.28
CA THR A 82 15.67 2.74 -20.20
C THR A 82 15.17 1.82 -21.30
N TRP A 83 14.39 0.81 -20.96
CA TRP A 83 13.72 -0.08 -21.91
C TRP A 83 12.27 0.37 -22.11
N ARG A 84 11.88 0.55 -23.37
CA ARG A 84 10.46 0.59 -23.79
C ARG A 84 10.16 -0.68 -24.55
N ILE A 85 9.27 -1.52 -23.99
CA ILE A 85 9.02 -2.86 -24.51
C ILE A 85 7.54 -2.97 -24.88
N ARG A 86 7.29 -3.32 -26.14
CA ARG A 86 5.97 -3.64 -26.67
C ARG A 86 5.93 -5.08 -27.15
N ALA A 87 4.87 -5.79 -26.81
CA ALA A 87 4.63 -7.16 -27.21
C ALA A 87 3.27 -7.30 -27.91
N GLU A 88 3.26 -8.10 -28.96
CA GLU A 88 2.08 -8.52 -29.70
C GLU A 88 2.00 -10.05 -29.68
N ALA A 89 0.81 -10.59 -29.45
CA ALA A 89 0.50 -12.01 -29.46
C ALA A 89 -0.83 -12.29 -30.19
N ASP A 90 -1.19 -13.55 -30.34
CA ASP A 90 -2.48 -14.01 -30.89
C ASP A 90 -3.62 -14.03 -29.85
N VAL A 91 -3.28 -13.95 -28.57
CA VAL A 91 -4.20 -13.85 -27.43
C VAL A 91 -3.79 -12.68 -26.54
N PRO A 92 -4.68 -12.19 -25.64
CA PRO A 92 -4.36 -11.05 -24.80
C PRO A 92 -3.06 -11.21 -24.00
N VAL A 93 -2.21 -10.17 -24.08
CA VAL A 93 -0.99 -10.05 -23.30
C VAL A 93 -1.36 -9.56 -21.91
N LYS A 94 -0.97 -10.34 -20.91
CA LYS A 94 -1.17 -10.05 -19.49
C LYS A 94 0.00 -9.26 -18.91
N ALA A 95 1.23 -9.61 -19.27
CA ALA A 95 2.42 -8.99 -18.70
C ALA A 95 3.64 -9.11 -19.62
N ILE A 96 4.59 -8.22 -19.42
CA ILE A 96 5.94 -8.30 -19.97
C ILE A 96 6.91 -8.41 -18.80
N LYS A 97 7.87 -9.33 -18.90
CA LYS A 97 8.97 -9.47 -17.95
C LYS A 97 10.27 -9.11 -18.63
N LEU A 98 11.00 -8.16 -18.04
CA LEU A 98 12.40 -7.89 -18.35
C LEU A 98 13.28 -8.66 -17.36
N LEU A 99 14.21 -9.45 -17.87
CA LEU A 99 15.14 -10.24 -17.07
C LEU A 99 16.54 -9.65 -17.19
N PHE A 100 17.30 -9.73 -16.10
CA PHE A 100 18.71 -9.38 -16.02
C PHE A 100 19.50 -10.52 -15.39
N ARG A 101 20.75 -10.68 -15.82
CA ARG A 101 21.76 -11.47 -15.12
C ARG A 101 23.11 -10.79 -15.20
N GLY A 102 24.03 -11.13 -14.30
CA GLY A 102 25.37 -10.52 -14.27
C GLY A 102 25.38 -9.04 -13.87
N LEU A 103 24.38 -8.58 -13.12
CA LEU A 103 24.36 -7.21 -12.60
C LEU A 103 25.55 -6.95 -11.65
N PRO A 104 26.13 -5.73 -11.66
CA PRO A 104 27.18 -5.32 -10.72
C PRO A 104 26.79 -5.52 -9.24
N GLY A 105 27.77 -5.76 -8.37
CA GLY A 105 27.57 -5.95 -6.93
C GLY A 105 27.30 -7.39 -6.49
N GLY A 106 26.82 -8.26 -7.39
CA GLY A 106 26.55 -9.66 -7.05
C GLY A 106 25.42 -9.82 -6.02
N ALA A 107 24.90 -11.04 -5.86
CA ALA A 107 23.75 -11.28 -4.99
C ALA A 107 23.97 -10.88 -3.51
N GLU A 108 25.22 -10.93 -3.05
CA GLU A 108 25.61 -10.73 -1.65
C GLU A 108 25.44 -9.28 -1.17
N ASP A 109 25.53 -8.29 -2.06
CA ASP A 109 25.31 -6.87 -1.74
C ASP A 109 23.87 -6.58 -1.29
N GLY A 110 22.93 -7.47 -1.66
CA GLY A 110 21.53 -7.45 -1.25
C GLY A 110 20.71 -6.27 -1.79
N TRP A 111 19.40 -6.46 -1.85
CA TRP A 111 18.46 -5.47 -2.36
C TRP A 111 17.76 -4.70 -1.25
N TRP A 112 17.35 -3.47 -1.52
CA TRP A 112 16.53 -2.70 -0.61
C TRP A 112 15.63 -1.70 -1.33
N SER A 113 14.51 -1.38 -0.70
CA SER A 113 13.56 -0.36 -1.13
C SER A 113 13.53 0.78 -0.10
N PRO A 114 12.93 1.95 -0.41
CA PRO A 114 12.87 3.10 0.50
C PRO A 114 12.32 2.77 1.90
N THR A 115 11.43 1.79 1.98
CA THR A 115 10.73 1.33 3.20
C THR A 115 11.38 0.12 3.88
N THR A 116 12.42 -0.47 3.28
CA THR A 116 13.23 -1.52 3.93
C THR A 116 13.95 -0.91 5.14
N PRO A 117 14.08 -1.59 6.29
CA PRO A 117 14.90 -1.08 7.39
C PRO A 117 16.36 -0.82 6.96
N ARG A 118 17.02 0.17 7.59
CA ARG A 118 18.36 0.65 7.18
C ARG A 118 19.45 -0.44 7.27
N ASP A 119 19.34 -1.33 8.24
CA ASP A 119 20.27 -2.41 8.54
C ASP A 119 19.85 -3.75 7.91
N VAL A 120 18.83 -3.73 7.05
CA VAL A 120 18.32 -4.92 6.37
C VAL A 120 18.61 -4.84 4.87
N ALA A 121 19.06 -5.95 4.32
CA ALA A 121 19.18 -6.18 2.89
C ALA A 121 18.48 -7.49 2.52
N LEU A 122 17.80 -7.49 1.38
CA LEU A 122 17.07 -8.62 0.83
C LEU A 122 18.01 -9.38 -0.12
N THR A 123 18.60 -10.46 0.39
CA THR A 123 19.57 -11.27 -0.38
C THR A 123 18.92 -12.58 -0.82
N PRO A 124 18.94 -12.92 -2.11
CA PRO A 124 18.38 -14.19 -2.58
C PRO A 124 19.25 -15.37 -2.12
N ARG A 125 18.61 -16.44 -1.68
CA ARG A 125 19.23 -17.74 -1.37
C ARG A 125 18.57 -18.82 -2.22
N PRO A 126 19.19 -20.01 -2.36
CA PRO A 126 18.63 -21.09 -3.19
C PRO A 126 17.19 -21.51 -2.82
N ASP A 127 16.81 -21.38 -1.55
CA ASP A 127 15.50 -21.71 -0.99
C ASP A 127 14.66 -20.47 -0.60
N GLU A 128 15.24 -19.27 -0.68
CA GLU A 128 14.63 -18.02 -0.22
C GLU A 128 14.89 -16.90 -1.25
N PRO A 129 14.08 -16.83 -2.33
CA PRO A 129 14.21 -15.79 -3.32
C PRO A 129 13.66 -14.45 -2.80
N VAL A 130 14.11 -13.34 -3.39
CA VAL A 130 13.57 -12.00 -3.08
C VAL A 130 12.37 -11.74 -3.96
N LEU A 131 11.19 -11.51 -3.37
CA LEU A 131 9.96 -11.18 -4.11
C LEU A 131 9.27 -9.95 -3.50
N LEU A 132 9.20 -8.88 -4.29
CA LEU A 132 8.46 -7.67 -3.97
C LEU A 132 7.30 -7.48 -4.94
N ARG A 133 6.14 -7.04 -4.43
CA ARG A 133 4.90 -6.86 -5.18
C ARG A 133 4.33 -5.47 -4.94
N TYR A 134 4.18 -4.73 -6.03
CA TYR A 134 3.52 -3.44 -6.08
C TYR A 134 2.13 -3.61 -6.73
N PRO A 135 1.10 -2.88 -6.27
CA PRO A 135 1.11 -1.87 -5.18
C PRO A 135 1.04 -2.47 -3.77
N TRP A 136 0.64 -3.74 -3.66
CA TRP A 136 0.39 -4.45 -2.41
C TRP A 136 0.90 -5.89 -2.52
N PRO A 137 1.39 -6.53 -1.45
CA PRO A 137 1.46 -6.03 -0.06
C PRO A 137 2.76 -5.33 0.33
N ASN A 138 3.87 -5.59 -0.35
CA ASN A 138 5.19 -5.41 0.25
C ASN A 138 6.18 -4.57 -0.58
N TRP A 139 5.69 -3.80 -1.56
CA TRP A 139 6.51 -2.86 -2.33
C TRP A 139 5.76 -1.55 -2.55
N GLN A 140 6.07 -0.53 -1.75
CA GLN A 140 5.28 0.71 -1.69
C GLN A 140 5.51 1.65 -2.88
N THR A 141 6.66 1.54 -3.55
CA THR A 141 6.96 2.30 -4.77
C THR A 141 7.87 1.44 -5.66
N PRO A 142 7.69 1.42 -7.00
CA PRO A 142 8.41 0.49 -7.86
C PRO A 142 9.82 0.99 -8.19
N TRP A 143 10.63 1.11 -7.15
CA TRP A 143 12.05 1.45 -7.16
C TRP A 143 12.78 0.56 -6.13
N ILE A 144 13.97 0.08 -6.50
CA ILE A 144 14.81 -0.77 -5.65
C ILE A 144 16.28 -0.52 -5.97
N CYS A 145 17.15 -0.74 -4.99
CA CYS A 145 18.60 -0.56 -5.10
C CYS A 145 19.34 -1.80 -4.58
N GLN A 146 20.46 -2.13 -5.21
CA GLN A 146 21.42 -3.13 -4.78
C GLN A 146 22.73 -2.42 -4.41
N GLY A 147 23.23 -2.62 -3.19
CA GLY A 147 24.40 -1.94 -2.65
C GLY A 147 24.12 -0.59 -1.96
N GLU A 148 25.16 0.00 -1.35
CA GLU A 148 25.14 1.24 -0.52
C GLU A 148 26.19 2.29 -0.95
N GLY A 149 26.86 2.08 -2.10
CA GLY A 149 27.93 2.92 -2.64
C GLY A 149 27.92 2.86 -4.17
N PRO A 150 28.92 2.24 -4.82
CA PRO A 150 28.70 1.66 -6.13
C PRO A 150 27.47 0.77 -6.04
N ALA A 151 26.43 1.09 -6.81
CA ALA A 151 25.12 0.47 -6.67
C ALA A 151 24.43 0.35 -8.03
N VAL A 152 23.41 -0.48 -8.07
CA VAL A 152 22.50 -0.59 -9.21
C VAL A 152 21.09 -0.31 -8.73
N THR A 153 20.39 0.59 -9.40
CA THR A 153 18.97 0.83 -9.16
C THR A 153 18.14 0.28 -10.30
N LEU A 154 16.93 -0.17 -9.96
CA LEU A 154 15.91 -0.60 -10.90
C LEU A 154 14.59 0.09 -10.55
N SER A 155 13.93 0.66 -11.55
CA SER A 155 12.63 1.30 -11.37
C SER A 155 11.72 1.16 -12.59
N THR A 156 10.42 1.32 -12.38
CA THR A 156 9.44 1.40 -13.47
C THR A 156 8.79 2.77 -13.50
N ARG A 157 8.75 3.42 -14.67
CA ARG A 157 8.18 4.77 -14.88
C ARG A 157 6.74 4.66 -15.37
N ASP A 158 5.90 4.06 -14.55
CA ASP A 158 4.49 3.86 -14.84
C ASP A 158 3.65 5.08 -14.46
N THR A 159 2.71 5.47 -15.31
CA THR A 159 1.75 6.55 -15.03
C THR A 159 0.42 6.02 -14.49
N GLU A 160 0.33 4.69 -14.32
CA GLU A 160 -0.86 3.98 -13.90
C GLU A 160 -0.56 3.00 -12.76
N VAL A 161 -1.56 2.76 -11.92
CA VAL A 161 -1.46 1.80 -10.81
C VAL A 161 -1.68 0.38 -11.33
N ARG A 162 -0.62 -0.20 -11.89
CA ARG A 162 -0.59 -1.59 -12.41
C ARG A 162 0.27 -2.48 -11.54
N ALA A 163 -0.09 -3.75 -11.46
CA ALA A 163 0.70 -4.76 -10.75
C ALA A 163 2.10 -4.86 -11.32
N LYS A 164 3.09 -4.83 -10.42
CA LYS A 164 4.50 -5.04 -10.76
C LYS A 164 5.13 -6.00 -9.78
N ARG A 165 6.07 -6.80 -10.25
CA ARG A 165 6.88 -7.67 -9.40
C ARG A 165 8.34 -7.43 -9.66
N PHE A 166 9.10 -7.34 -8.58
CA PHE A 166 10.54 -7.49 -8.60
C PHE A 166 10.86 -8.85 -8.01
N TYR A 167 11.63 -9.66 -8.73
CA TYR A 167 12.00 -11.00 -8.31
C TYR A 167 13.48 -11.25 -8.53
N THR A 168 14.20 -11.74 -7.52
CA THR A 168 15.60 -12.18 -7.71
C THR A 168 15.82 -13.55 -7.08
N PHE A 169 16.45 -14.45 -7.83
CA PHE A 169 16.65 -15.85 -7.46
C PHE A 169 17.94 -16.42 -8.06
N LEU A 170 18.32 -17.62 -7.61
CA LEU A 170 19.56 -18.33 -8.00
C LEU A 170 19.25 -19.62 -8.76
N PRO A 171 18.87 -19.56 -10.06
CA PRO A 171 18.55 -20.76 -10.80
C PRO A 171 19.80 -21.56 -11.19
N PRO A 172 19.74 -22.91 -11.22
CA PRO A 172 20.88 -23.76 -11.57
C PRO A 172 21.31 -23.63 -13.05
N TRP A 173 20.45 -23.09 -13.91
CA TRP A 173 20.71 -22.90 -15.34
C TRP A 173 21.35 -21.55 -15.67
N SER A 174 21.46 -20.63 -14.71
CA SER A 174 22.12 -19.34 -14.92
C SER A 174 23.49 -19.32 -14.23
N PRO A 175 24.52 -18.70 -14.85
CA PRO A 175 25.82 -18.56 -14.20
C PRO A 175 25.84 -17.57 -13.03
N SER A 176 24.77 -16.77 -12.87
CA SER A 176 24.63 -15.77 -11.80
C SER A 176 23.15 -15.61 -11.42
N ALA A 177 22.88 -14.81 -10.39
CA ALA A 177 21.53 -14.47 -10.00
C ALA A 177 20.74 -13.88 -11.19
N VAL A 178 19.47 -14.24 -11.29
CA VAL A 178 18.54 -13.68 -12.27
C VAL A 178 17.60 -12.74 -11.55
N THR A 179 17.52 -11.51 -12.04
CA THR A 179 16.62 -10.47 -11.56
C THR A 179 15.54 -10.21 -12.60
N GLU A 180 14.28 -10.22 -12.19
CA GLU A 180 13.11 -10.03 -13.03
C GLU A 180 12.35 -8.78 -12.61
N VAL A 181 11.94 -7.99 -13.61
CA VAL A 181 10.96 -6.90 -13.46
C VAL A 181 9.76 -7.25 -14.32
N VAL A 182 8.66 -7.63 -13.69
CA VAL A 182 7.39 -7.98 -14.35
C VAL A 182 6.44 -6.80 -14.27
N CYS A 183 5.92 -6.36 -15.41
CA CYS A 183 4.91 -5.32 -15.51
C CYS A 183 3.64 -5.89 -16.13
N ASP A 184 2.51 -5.80 -15.42
CA ASP A 184 1.21 -6.28 -15.91
C ASP A 184 0.46 -5.18 -16.66
N GLN A 185 -0.39 -5.59 -17.60
CA GLN A 185 -1.51 -4.78 -18.07
C GLN A 185 -2.71 -4.95 -17.11
N LEU A 186 -3.45 -3.87 -16.89
CA LEU A 186 -4.71 -3.92 -16.13
C LEU A 186 -5.65 -4.95 -16.73
N ALA A 187 -6.28 -5.77 -15.89
CA ALA A 187 -7.20 -6.81 -16.32
C ALA A 187 -8.35 -6.25 -17.17
N THR A 188 -8.82 -5.03 -16.87
CA THR A 188 -9.85 -4.28 -17.62
C THR A 188 -9.46 -3.96 -19.07
N ARG A 189 -8.16 -4.00 -19.41
CA ARG A 189 -7.62 -3.49 -20.68
C ARG A 189 -6.66 -4.47 -21.37
N ARG A 190 -6.70 -5.75 -21.02
CA ARG A 190 -5.86 -6.76 -21.68
C ARG A 190 -6.30 -6.91 -23.13
N THR A 191 -5.37 -6.67 -24.04
CA THR A 191 -5.53 -6.92 -25.48
C THR A 191 -4.34 -7.73 -25.98
N PRO A 192 -4.36 -8.26 -27.21
CA PRO A 192 -3.21 -8.94 -27.79
C PRO A 192 -1.98 -8.05 -28.00
N ASP A 193 -2.11 -6.74 -27.79
CA ASP A 193 -1.03 -5.76 -27.82
C ASP A 193 -0.86 -5.11 -26.45
N PHE A 194 0.38 -5.03 -25.98
CA PHE A 194 0.71 -4.39 -24.72
C PHE A 194 2.08 -3.73 -24.77
N GLU A 195 2.13 -2.47 -24.32
CA GLU A 195 3.36 -1.75 -24.04
C GLU A 195 3.54 -1.60 -22.52
N ALA A 196 4.62 -2.18 -22.01
CA ALA A 196 4.98 -2.07 -20.60
C ALA A 196 5.43 -0.62 -20.28
N PRO A 197 5.24 -0.16 -19.02
CA PRO A 197 5.85 1.09 -18.60
C PRO A 197 7.37 1.03 -18.78
N PRO A 198 8.05 2.17 -19.05
CA PRO A 198 9.50 2.19 -19.16
C PRO A 198 10.17 1.60 -17.92
N ILE A 199 11.13 0.71 -18.11
CA ILE A 199 11.93 0.12 -17.03
C ILE A 199 13.32 0.76 -17.11
N VAL A 200 13.82 1.26 -15.98
CA VAL A 200 15.11 1.98 -15.91
C VAL A 200 16.06 1.18 -15.04
N LEU A 201 17.27 0.94 -15.55
CA LEU A 201 18.43 0.48 -14.79
C LEU A 201 19.43 1.62 -14.72
N ARG A 202 19.95 1.93 -13.54
CA ARG A 202 21.05 2.88 -13.37
C ARG A 202 22.19 2.28 -12.57
N THR A 203 23.42 2.53 -13.01
CA THR A 203 24.63 2.30 -12.21
C THR A 203 24.99 3.59 -11.49
N CYS A 204 25.02 3.54 -10.16
CA CYS A 204 25.35 4.66 -9.30
C CYS A 204 26.78 4.50 -8.80
N ALA A 205 27.61 5.53 -8.91
CA ALA A 205 29.01 5.47 -8.46
C ALA A 205 29.15 5.59 -6.93
N ASP A 206 28.19 6.26 -6.30
CA ASP A 206 28.15 6.55 -4.88
C ASP A 206 26.70 6.72 -4.39
N VAL A 207 26.55 6.90 -3.07
CA VAL A 207 25.26 7.10 -2.41
C VAL A 207 24.53 8.36 -2.89
N ALA A 208 25.25 9.40 -3.32
CA ALA A 208 24.61 10.63 -3.81
C ALA A 208 23.91 10.39 -5.15
N ALA A 209 24.51 9.58 -6.04
CA ALA A 209 23.87 9.14 -7.27
C ALA A 209 22.63 8.27 -7.02
N VAL A 210 22.65 7.41 -5.99
CA VAL A 210 21.46 6.64 -5.57
C VAL A 210 20.33 7.56 -5.13
N HIS A 211 20.63 8.56 -4.29
CA HIS A 211 19.63 9.54 -3.86
C HIS A 211 19.09 10.39 -5.01
N ALA A 212 19.93 10.77 -5.97
CA ALA A 212 19.49 11.51 -7.16
C ALA A 212 18.53 10.67 -8.03
N ASP A 213 18.81 9.38 -8.22
CA ASP A 213 17.92 8.48 -8.96
C ASP A 213 16.59 8.25 -8.24
N LEU A 214 16.60 8.12 -6.90
CA LEU A 214 15.38 8.08 -6.12
C LEU A 214 14.60 9.41 -6.18
N ALA A 215 15.27 10.56 -6.27
CA ALA A 215 14.59 11.84 -6.46
C ALA A 215 13.90 11.91 -7.83
N GLU A 216 14.60 11.55 -8.92
CA GLU A 216 14.00 11.45 -10.26
C GLU A 216 12.85 10.43 -10.28
N HIS A 217 13.06 9.29 -9.61
CA HIS A 217 12.06 8.45 -8.93
C HIS A 217 10.71 9.10 -8.68
N LEU A 218 10.75 9.89 -7.60
CA LEU A 218 9.62 10.52 -6.97
C LEU A 218 9.05 11.67 -7.80
N GLU A 219 9.86 12.43 -8.54
CA GLU A 219 9.36 13.45 -9.49
C GLU A 219 8.47 12.85 -10.60
N HIS A 220 8.76 11.61 -11.02
CA HIS A 220 7.87 10.88 -11.93
C HIS A 220 6.55 10.49 -11.25
N VAL A 221 6.61 9.99 -10.02
CA VAL A 221 5.43 9.63 -9.21
C VAL A 221 4.55 10.87 -8.95
N GLU A 222 5.15 12.00 -8.57
CA GLU A 222 4.49 13.29 -8.35
C GLU A 222 3.68 13.71 -9.57
N ARG A 223 4.31 13.71 -10.75
CA ARG A 223 3.62 14.06 -12.01
C ARG A 223 2.54 13.06 -12.40
N SER A 224 2.74 11.78 -12.12
CA SER A 224 1.83 10.70 -12.52
C SER A 224 0.55 10.67 -11.69
N PHE A 225 0.67 10.91 -10.38
CA PHE A 225 -0.43 10.72 -9.44
C PHE A 225 -0.82 11.99 -8.69
N GLY A 226 -0.22 13.14 -9.02
CA GLY A 226 -0.54 14.44 -8.44
C GLY A 226 -0.14 14.55 -6.97
N LEU A 227 0.98 13.94 -6.56
CA LEU A 227 1.48 14.10 -5.20
C LEU A 227 1.97 15.54 -5.02
N ALA A 228 1.66 16.11 -3.87
CA ALA A 228 2.18 17.38 -3.41
C ALA A 228 2.89 17.15 -2.07
N ASP A 229 3.93 17.93 -1.82
CA ASP A 229 4.60 17.98 -0.52
C ASP A 229 3.57 18.29 0.57
N TRP A 230 3.71 17.66 1.74
CA TRP A 230 2.77 17.78 2.85
C TRP A 230 2.41 19.23 3.14
N GLU A 231 3.39 20.12 3.16
CA GLU A 231 3.23 21.55 3.46
C GLU A 231 2.35 22.30 2.44
N ASP A 232 2.30 21.84 1.19
CA ASP A 232 1.57 22.50 0.09
C ASP A 232 0.21 21.85 -0.21
N ARG A 233 -0.14 20.77 0.50
CA ARG A 233 -1.40 20.05 0.29
C ARG A 233 -2.63 20.90 0.61
N ALA A 234 -3.42 21.20 -0.42
CA ALA A 234 -4.71 21.89 -0.27
C ALA A 234 -5.83 20.97 0.27
N ASP A 235 -5.65 19.66 0.18
CA ASP A 235 -6.59 18.65 0.68
C ASP A 235 -6.35 18.28 2.17
N VAL A 236 -5.43 18.97 2.83
CA VAL A 236 -5.14 18.85 4.26
C VAL A 236 -5.62 20.12 4.97
N PRO A 237 -6.65 20.04 5.82
CA PRO A 237 -7.09 21.18 6.63
C PRO A 237 -6.00 21.67 7.57
N ASP A 238 -5.98 22.98 7.88
CA ASP A 238 -4.97 23.57 8.77
C ASP A 238 -4.88 22.86 10.13
N TRP A 239 -6.04 22.54 10.72
CA TRP A 239 -6.11 21.82 12.00
C TRP A 239 -5.39 20.46 11.95
N ALA A 240 -5.40 19.77 10.81
CA ALA A 240 -4.79 18.45 10.67
C ALA A 240 -3.26 18.52 10.71
N ARG A 241 -2.68 19.68 10.36
CA ARG A 241 -1.22 19.94 10.40
C ARG A 241 -0.70 20.06 11.83
N ASP A 242 -1.57 20.50 12.72
CA ASP A 242 -1.24 20.72 14.13
C ASP A 242 -1.44 19.46 15.00
N ILE A 243 -1.88 18.34 14.42
CA ILE A 243 -2.06 17.09 15.17
C ILE A 243 -0.71 16.56 15.66
N ARG A 244 -0.64 16.30 16.98
CA ARG A 244 0.55 15.75 17.66
C ARG A 244 0.32 14.36 18.22
N LEU A 245 -0.94 13.97 18.45
CA LEU A 245 -1.33 12.69 19.03
C LEU A 245 -2.56 12.11 18.31
N VAL A 246 -2.50 10.82 17.98
CA VAL A 246 -3.69 10.04 17.64
C VAL A 246 -4.11 9.21 18.84
N VAL A 247 -5.39 9.26 19.19
CA VAL A 247 -5.99 8.45 20.25
C VAL A 247 -6.90 7.41 19.59
N THR A 248 -6.54 6.13 19.68
CA THR A 248 -7.36 5.04 19.15
C THR A 248 -8.35 4.59 20.22
N LEU A 249 -9.63 4.92 20.02
CA LEU A 249 -10.73 4.61 20.91
C LEU A 249 -11.46 3.35 20.42
N HIS A 250 -11.07 2.18 20.93
CA HIS A 250 -11.66 0.92 20.49
C HIS A 250 -13.13 0.80 20.95
N GLY A 251 -14.05 0.66 20.01
CA GLY A 251 -15.47 0.44 20.28
C GLY A 251 -15.79 -1.02 20.58
N GLN A 252 -16.60 -1.65 19.74
CA GLN A 252 -17.00 -3.05 19.91
C GLN A 252 -16.11 -3.99 19.10
N HIS A 253 -15.51 -4.96 19.80
CA HIS A 253 -14.68 -6.02 19.26
C HIS A 253 -15.44 -6.89 18.25
N TRP A 254 -14.72 -7.61 17.39
CA TRP A 254 -15.31 -8.54 16.43
C TRP A 254 -16.07 -9.71 17.09
N THR A 255 -15.93 -9.95 18.40
CA THR A 255 -16.80 -10.90 19.14
C THR A 255 -18.13 -10.31 19.61
N GLY A 256 -18.30 -8.99 19.52
CA GLY A 256 -19.41 -8.25 20.15
C GLY A 256 -19.08 -7.73 21.56
N TYR A 257 -17.90 -8.00 22.11
CA TYR A 257 -17.48 -7.40 23.38
C TYR A 257 -17.26 -5.89 23.22
N VAL A 258 -17.88 -5.08 24.07
CA VAL A 258 -17.72 -3.61 24.06
C VAL A 258 -16.52 -3.23 24.93
N PHE A 259 -15.47 -2.67 24.32
CA PHE A 259 -14.34 -2.12 25.07
C PHE A 259 -14.70 -0.77 25.68
N ASN A 260 -15.29 0.13 24.90
CA ASN A 260 -15.67 1.46 25.33
C ASN A 260 -17.04 1.83 24.72
N THR A 261 -17.95 2.34 25.55
CA THR A 261 -19.14 3.07 25.09
C THR A 261 -18.76 4.48 24.64
N PHE A 262 -19.66 5.20 23.96
CA PHE A 262 -19.41 6.58 23.58
C PHE A 262 -19.22 7.53 24.77
N ASP A 263 -19.85 7.24 25.91
CA ASP A 263 -19.65 8.01 27.14
C ASP A 263 -18.26 7.73 27.76
N ASP A 264 -17.76 6.48 27.69
CA ASP A 264 -16.40 6.12 28.12
C ASP A 264 -15.35 6.82 27.26
N MET A 265 -15.56 6.82 25.94
CA MET A 265 -14.73 7.55 24.98
C MET A 265 -14.65 9.04 25.33
N GLY A 266 -15.78 9.66 25.72
CA GLY A 266 -15.81 11.04 26.19
C GLY A 266 -14.94 11.27 27.42
N ARG A 267 -15.01 10.38 28.41
CA ARG A 267 -14.18 10.45 29.63
C ARG A 267 -12.68 10.28 29.32
N ILE A 268 -12.34 9.39 28.40
CA ILE A 268 -10.96 9.21 27.94
C ILE A 268 -10.41 10.50 27.31
N LEU A 269 -11.20 11.16 26.45
CA LEU A 269 -10.79 12.43 25.84
C LEU A 269 -10.59 13.53 26.89
N GLU A 270 -11.45 13.61 27.90
CA GLU A 270 -11.28 14.54 29.02
C GLU A 270 -10.00 14.30 29.81
N GLU A 271 -9.55 13.04 29.97
CA GLU A 271 -8.27 12.76 30.62
C GLU A 271 -7.09 13.14 29.72
N VAL A 272 -7.08 12.68 28.46
CA VAL A 272 -5.98 12.94 27.53
C VAL A 272 -5.75 14.45 27.39
N THR A 273 -6.83 15.23 27.34
CA THR A 273 -6.79 16.69 27.16
C THR A 273 -6.31 17.47 28.39
N ARG A 274 -6.11 16.82 29.53
CA ARG A 274 -5.36 17.41 30.67
C ARG A 274 -3.86 17.47 30.41
N HIS A 275 -3.37 16.70 29.43
CA HIS A 275 -1.95 16.56 29.13
C HIS A 275 -1.57 17.08 27.74
N VAL A 276 -2.46 16.96 26.76
CA VAL A 276 -2.25 17.43 25.39
C VAL A 276 -3.46 18.30 24.98
N PRO A 277 -3.27 19.56 24.56
CA PRO A 277 -4.38 20.40 24.10
C PRO A 277 -5.20 19.69 23.02
N GLY A 278 -6.53 19.78 23.08
CA GLY A 278 -7.41 18.97 22.24
C GLY A 278 -7.27 19.26 20.75
N GLU A 279 -6.93 20.49 20.37
CA GLU A 279 -6.62 20.87 18.98
C GLU A 279 -5.44 20.09 18.38
N HIS A 280 -4.62 19.45 19.22
CA HIS A 280 -3.51 18.60 18.80
C HIS A 280 -3.86 17.10 18.82
N VAL A 281 -5.12 16.74 19.09
CA VAL A 281 -5.58 15.35 19.25
C VAL A 281 -6.56 14.97 18.14
N LEU A 282 -6.22 13.89 17.44
CA LEU A 282 -7.11 13.19 16.52
C LEU A 282 -7.61 11.89 17.16
N ALA A 283 -8.90 11.78 17.43
CA ALA A 283 -9.52 10.60 18.00
C ALA A 283 -10.01 9.66 16.89
N TYR A 284 -9.33 8.53 16.74
CA TYR A 284 -9.64 7.49 15.78
C TYR A 284 -10.56 6.42 16.39
N LEU A 285 -11.71 6.14 15.75
CA LEU A 285 -12.75 5.29 16.34
C LEU A 285 -12.98 4.02 15.50
N PRO A 286 -12.23 2.92 15.70
CA PRO A 286 -12.53 1.63 15.08
C PRO A 286 -13.59 0.84 15.88
N GLY A 287 -14.53 0.19 15.18
CA GLY A 287 -15.65 -0.54 15.79
C GLY A 287 -16.69 0.37 16.47
N TRP A 288 -16.83 1.61 15.99
CA TRP A 288 -17.79 2.58 16.51
C TRP A 288 -19.22 2.29 16.02
N GLU A 289 -19.32 1.60 14.89
CA GLU A 289 -20.57 1.22 14.24
C GLU A 289 -21.23 -0.02 14.85
N GLY A 290 -20.57 -0.62 15.84
CA GLY A 290 -20.93 -1.89 16.46
C GLY A 290 -19.84 -2.92 16.21
N ARG A 291 -20.23 -4.20 16.12
CA ARG A 291 -19.32 -5.33 16.00
C ARG A 291 -18.38 -5.17 14.79
N TYR A 292 -17.10 -4.96 15.08
CA TYR A 292 -16.04 -4.78 14.08
C TYR A 292 -16.08 -5.88 13.01
N TYR A 293 -15.93 -5.49 11.73
CA TYR A 293 -16.03 -6.35 10.54
C TYR A 293 -17.37 -7.05 10.27
N TRP A 294 -18.29 -7.07 11.23
CA TRP A 294 -19.61 -7.69 11.08
C TRP A 294 -20.65 -6.74 10.50
N GLN A 295 -20.62 -5.47 10.91
CA GLN A 295 -21.63 -4.48 10.48
C GLN A 295 -21.36 -3.89 9.11
N TYR A 296 -20.16 -4.09 8.56
CA TYR A 296 -19.78 -3.52 7.29
C TYR A 296 -20.72 -4.01 6.18
N PRO A 297 -21.11 -3.15 5.22
CA PRO A 297 -20.72 -1.75 5.06
C PRO A 297 -21.78 -0.77 5.62
N ILE A 298 -22.55 -1.15 6.64
CA ILE A 298 -23.57 -0.30 7.27
C ILE A 298 -22.92 0.49 8.42
N TYR A 299 -22.86 1.81 8.27
CA TYR A 299 -22.13 2.69 9.19
C TYR A 299 -23.08 3.62 9.94
N ARG A 300 -23.47 3.20 11.15
CA ARG A 300 -24.32 3.93 12.09
C ARG A 300 -23.78 3.76 13.51
N PRO A 301 -23.94 4.74 14.42
CA PRO A 301 -23.49 4.58 15.79
C PRO A 301 -24.04 3.30 16.42
N GLY A 302 -23.15 2.44 16.92
CA GLY A 302 -23.54 1.14 17.46
C GLY A 302 -24.46 1.27 18.69
N GLU A 303 -25.57 0.54 18.70
CA GLU A 303 -26.57 0.58 19.78
C GLU A 303 -25.96 0.20 21.14
N ASP A 304 -25.11 -0.85 21.16
CA ASP A 304 -24.44 -1.32 22.39
C ASP A 304 -23.43 -0.30 22.95
N LEU A 305 -22.99 0.67 22.15
CA LEU A 305 -22.11 1.77 22.57
C LEU A 305 -22.89 2.99 23.07
N GLY A 306 -24.22 2.97 23.00
CA GLY A 306 -25.12 4.08 23.35
C GLY A 306 -25.83 4.73 22.16
N GLY A 307 -25.70 4.16 20.95
CA GLY A 307 -26.42 4.56 19.75
C GLY A 307 -26.20 6.01 19.33
N ALA A 308 -27.16 6.54 18.56
CA ALA A 308 -27.09 7.88 18.00
C ALA A 308 -26.96 9.00 19.05
N ASP A 309 -27.59 8.83 20.21
CA ASP A 309 -27.56 9.82 21.30
C ASP A 309 -26.23 9.81 22.05
N GLY A 310 -25.65 8.63 22.29
CA GLY A 310 -24.30 8.49 22.84
C GLY A 310 -23.25 9.12 21.94
N PHE A 311 -23.32 8.83 20.63
CA PHE A 311 -22.39 9.43 19.68
C PHE A 311 -22.54 10.96 19.58
N ARG A 312 -23.78 11.48 19.69
CA ARG A 312 -24.01 12.93 19.78
C ARG A 312 -23.37 13.54 21.02
N ARG A 313 -23.43 12.88 22.19
CA ARG A 313 -22.72 13.36 23.39
C ARG A 313 -21.21 13.33 23.21
N LEU A 314 -20.66 12.27 22.60
CA LEU A 314 -19.24 12.18 22.30
C LEU A 314 -18.77 13.32 21.39
N THR A 315 -19.48 13.58 20.28
CA THR A 315 -19.16 14.68 19.35
C THR A 315 -19.25 16.05 20.03
N GLN A 316 -20.21 16.27 20.93
CA GLN A 316 -20.31 17.49 21.73
C GLN A 316 -19.14 17.64 22.72
N THR A 317 -18.72 16.54 23.35
CA THR A 317 -17.54 16.52 24.23
C THR A 317 -16.26 16.79 23.45
N ALA A 318 -16.04 16.12 22.33
CA ALA A 318 -14.88 16.36 21.46
C ALA A 318 -14.80 17.83 21.03
N ARG A 319 -15.92 18.41 20.57
CA ARG A 319 -16.00 19.84 20.20
C ARG A 319 -15.67 20.78 21.37
N ARG A 320 -16.20 20.49 22.57
CA ARG A 320 -15.91 21.28 23.79
C ARG A 320 -14.41 21.25 24.14
N LEU A 321 -13.75 20.12 23.90
CA LEU A 321 -12.35 19.91 24.20
C LEU A 321 -11.41 20.37 23.08
N GLY A 322 -11.93 20.65 21.87
CA GLY A 322 -11.13 20.95 20.69
C GLY A 322 -10.61 19.71 19.95
N VAL A 323 -11.06 18.50 20.32
CA VAL A 323 -10.61 17.23 19.72
C VAL A 323 -11.30 16.97 18.38
N HIS A 324 -10.53 16.48 17.41
CA HIS A 324 -11.03 16.09 16.09
C HIS A 324 -11.40 14.61 16.06
N LEU A 325 -12.64 14.27 15.67
CA LEU A 325 -13.08 12.87 15.56
C LEU A 325 -12.87 12.32 14.14
N MET A 326 -12.43 11.06 14.06
CA MET A 326 -12.21 10.31 12.84
C MET A 326 -12.77 8.87 12.96
N PRO A 327 -14.05 8.64 12.67
CA PRO A 327 -14.63 7.31 12.60
C PRO A 327 -14.06 6.48 11.44
N MET A 328 -13.98 5.17 11.66
CA MET A 328 -13.50 4.19 10.70
C MET A 328 -14.61 3.68 9.78
N PHE A 329 -14.31 3.51 8.50
CA PHE A 329 -15.17 2.90 7.49
C PHE A 329 -14.37 1.84 6.75
N GLY A 330 -14.99 0.72 6.42
CA GLY A 330 -14.43 -0.25 5.50
C GLY A 330 -14.35 0.34 4.11
N ALA A 331 -13.14 0.55 3.60
CA ALA A 331 -12.97 0.97 2.21
C ALA A 331 -13.48 -0.14 1.27
N ASN A 332 -13.14 -1.38 1.61
CA ASN A 332 -13.48 -2.57 0.84
C ASN A 332 -14.37 -3.56 1.60
N GLY A 333 -14.22 -3.71 2.92
CA GLY A 333 -14.87 -4.82 3.64
C GLY A 333 -16.41 -4.75 3.65
N ALA A 334 -17.06 -5.90 3.53
CA ALA A 334 -18.50 -6.06 3.72
C ALA A 334 -18.83 -7.46 4.25
N ASN A 335 -19.85 -7.53 5.11
CA ASN A 335 -20.54 -8.77 5.43
C ASN A 335 -21.64 -9.01 4.39
N VAL A 336 -21.63 -10.17 3.74
CA VAL A 336 -22.57 -10.52 2.65
C VAL A 336 -24.03 -10.49 3.10
N GLY A 337 -24.30 -10.77 4.39
CA GLY A 337 -25.63 -10.67 5.00
C GLY A 337 -26.10 -9.23 5.26
N ARG A 338 -25.21 -8.23 5.12
CA ARG A 338 -25.53 -6.80 5.35
C ARG A 338 -25.66 -6.00 4.06
N TYR A 339 -25.02 -6.43 2.98
CA TYR A 339 -25.07 -5.75 1.69
C TYR A 339 -25.56 -6.71 0.59
N PRO A 340 -26.86 -6.71 0.25
CA PRO A 340 -27.46 -7.68 -0.69
C PRO A 340 -26.91 -7.65 -2.13
N ARG A 341 -26.11 -6.63 -2.48
CA ARG A 341 -25.53 -6.45 -3.82
C ARG A 341 -24.04 -6.74 -3.84
N TRP A 342 -23.54 -7.49 -2.85
CA TRP A 342 -22.12 -7.72 -2.68
C TRP A 342 -21.50 -8.42 -3.89
N GLU A 343 -22.21 -9.29 -4.61
CA GLU A 343 -21.66 -10.00 -5.78
C GLU A 343 -21.25 -9.05 -6.91
N ASP A 344 -22.00 -7.96 -7.09
CA ASP A 344 -21.73 -6.96 -8.13
C ASP A 344 -20.37 -6.29 -7.88
N ALA A 345 -20.10 -5.94 -6.61
CA ALA A 345 -18.92 -5.17 -6.22
C ALA A 345 -17.75 -6.03 -5.70
N ALA A 346 -17.94 -7.29 -5.31
CA ALA A 346 -16.90 -8.12 -4.71
C ALA A 346 -15.72 -8.34 -5.66
N PHE A 347 -14.48 -8.19 -5.20
CA PHE A 347 -13.30 -8.35 -6.06
C PHE A 347 -13.29 -9.70 -6.76
N ARG A 348 -13.06 -9.68 -8.07
CA ARG A 348 -12.86 -10.88 -8.88
C ARG A 348 -11.38 -11.14 -9.09
N SER A 349 -11.02 -12.42 -9.21
CA SER A 349 -9.69 -12.79 -9.65
C SER A 349 -9.40 -12.17 -11.01
N ALA A 350 -8.12 -11.90 -11.31
CA ALA A 350 -7.75 -11.14 -12.51
C ALA A 350 -8.13 -11.84 -13.85
N GLY A 351 -8.54 -13.10 -13.81
CA GLY A 351 -9.09 -13.85 -14.95
C GLY A 351 -10.62 -14.04 -14.89
N ASP A 352 -11.29 -13.30 -14.01
CA ASP A 352 -12.73 -13.32 -13.74
C ASP A 352 -13.31 -14.71 -13.40
N ARG A 353 -12.58 -15.53 -12.63
CA ARG A 353 -12.99 -16.92 -12.37
C ARG A 353 -13.73 -17.11 -11.05
N TYR A 354 -13.37 -16.34 -10.03
CA TYR A 354 -13.91 -16.50 -8.68
C TYR A 354 -13.79 -15.18 -7.91
N VAL A 355 -14.53 -15.07 -6.80
CA VAL A 355 -14.43 -13.97 -5.85
C VAL A 355 -13.15 -14.13 -5.02
N VAL A 356 -12.38 -13.06 -4.89
CA VAL A 356 -11.18 -13.06 -4.05
C VAL A 356 -11.60 -12.90 -2.60
N HIS A 357 -11.56 -13.99 -1.84
CA HIS A 357 -11.76 -13.95 -0.40
C HIS A 357 -10.45 -13.56 0.28
N VAL A 358 -10.45 -12.40 0.94
CA VAL A 358 -9.26 -11.79 1.54
C VAL A 358 -9.25 -12.00 3.05
N ASN A 359 -10.39 -11.79 3.70
CA ASN A 359 -10.49 -11.88 5.14
C ASN A 359 -11.49 -12.97 5.55
N HIS A 360 -11.17 -13.63 6.65
CA HIS A 360 -12.01 -14.65 7.28
C HIS A 360 -11.91 -14.42 8.80
N PRO A 361 -12.63 -13.42 9.34
CA PRO A 361 -12.70 -13.22 10.78
C PRO A 361 -13.16 -14.51 11.47
N ASP A 362 -12.80 -14.70 12.74
CA ASP A 362 -13.25 -15.81 13.60
C ASP A 362 -14.24 -15.24 14.61
N TRP A 363 -15.40 -14.80 14.16
CA TRP A 363 -16.32 -13.93 14.88
C TRP A 363 -16.78 -14.52 16.21
N ASP A 364 -16.99 -15.83 16.31
CA ASP A 364 -17.42 -16.50 17.53
C ASP A 364 -16.28 -17.09 18.38
N GLY A 365 -15.06 -17.12 17.84
CA GLY A 365 -13.88 -17.63 18.56
C GLY A 365 -13.82 -19.15 18.61
N ASP A 366 -14.49 -19.87 17.71
CA ASP A 366 -14.45 -21.33 17.56
C ASP A 366 -13.23 -21.81 16.75
N ARG A 367 -12.53 -20.88 16.08
CA ARG A 367 -11.29 -21.05 15.30
C ARG A 367 -11.54 -21.66 13.93
N THR A 368 -12.78 -21.70 13.48
CA THR A 368 -13.19 -22.14 12.15
C THR A 368 -13.00 -21.04 11.11
N ARG A 369 -13.15 -19.77 11.51
CA ARG A 369 -13.21 -18.58 10.65
C ARG A 369 -14.41 -18.60 9.69
N GLU A 370 -15.17 -17.52 9.66
CA GLU A 370 -16.36 -17.37 8.82
C GLU A 370 -16.02 -16.84 7.42
N ASP A 371 -16.80 -17.24 6.42
CA ASP A 371 -16.66 -16.89 5.00
C ASP A 371 -17.63 -15.79 4.53
N ASP A 372 -18.40 -15.22 5.46
CA ASP A 372 -19.38 -14.17 5.22
C ASP A 372 -18.75 -12.79 4.94
N GLN A 373 -17.44 -12.62 5.14
CA GLN A 373 -16.76 -11.34 4.85
C GLN A 373 -16.11 -11.36 3.46
N VAL A 374 -16.46 -10.38 2.64
CA VAL A 374 -15.88 -10.15 1.32
C VAL A 374 -15.30 -8.75 1.22
N PHE A 375 -14.35 -8.56 0.30
CA PHE A 375 -13.90 -7.22 -0.07
C PHE A 375 -14.62 -6.81 -1.36
N LEU A 376 -15.24 -5.65 -1.30
CA LEU A 376 -15.92 -4.94 -2.37
C LEU A 376 -14.98 -3.91 -2.99
N ASN A 377 -15.20 -3.62 -4.27
CA ASN A 377 -14.39 -2.75 -5.09
C ASN A 377 -15.10 -1.39 -5.27
N PRO A 378 -14.64 -0.29 -4.66
CA PRO A 378 -15.15 1.07 -4.89
C PRO A 378 -15.06 1.57 -6.35
N GLY A 379 -14.42 0.82 -7.24
CA GLY A 379 -14.52 1.04 -8.68
C GLY A 379 -15.92 0.73 -9.24
N GLU A 380 -16.69 -0.13 -8.58
CA GLU A 380 -18.10 -0.40 -8.90
C GLU A 380 -18.96 0.82 -8.50
N PRO A 381 -19.66 1.48 -9.46
CA PRO A 381 -20.34 2.74 -9.20
C PRO A 381 -21.39 2.73 -8.10
N GLU A 382 -22.17 1.67 -7.94
CA GLU A 382 -23.29 1.65 -7.00
C GLU A 382 -22.80 1.42 -5.56
N TYR A 383 -21.82 0.56 -5.35
CA TYR A 383 -21.13 0.41 -4.09
C TYR A 383 -20.37 1.69 -3.72
N ARG A 384 -19.70 2.36 -4.67
CA ARG A 384 -19.07 3.66 -4.42
C ARG A 384 -20.08 4.70 -3.95
N ALA A 385 -21.21 4.81 -4.63
CA ALA A 385 -22.28 5.74 -4.27
C ALA A 385 -22.83 5.44 -2.87
N PHE A 386 -23.03 4.15 -2.57
CA PHE A 386 -23.46 3.69 -1.25
C PHE A 386 -22.46 4.08 -0.15
N LEU A 387 -21.15 3.80 -0.34
CA LEU A 387 -20.12 4.14 0.63
C LEU A 387 -20.01 5.65 0.84
N ARG A 388 -20.06 6.43 -0.24
CA ARG A 388 -20.10 7.90 -0.21
C ARG A 388 -21.28 8.41 0.62
N GLU A 389 -22.47 7.81 0.46
CA GLU A 389 -23.67 8.18 1.22
C GLU A 389 -23.54 7.85 2.70
N GLN A 390 -23.06 6.64 3.04
CA GLN A 390 -22.82 6.25 4.43
C GLN A 390 -21.88 7.23 5.14
N ILE A 391 -20.78 7.61 4.47
CA ILE A 391 -19.82 8.59 4.98
C ILE A 391 -20.47 9.98 5.10
N GLY A 392 -21.07 10.47 4.02
CA GLY A 392 -21.61 11.83 3.95
C GLY A 392 -22.74 12.09 4.93
N GLU A 393 -23.60 11.10 5.20
CA GLU A 393 -24.63 11.17 6.22
C GLU A 393 -24.04 11.33 7.61
N LEU A 394 -22.95 10.62 7.94
CA LEU A 394 -22.29 10.75 9.23
C LEU A 394 -21.62 12.11 9.38
N VAL A 395 -20.89 12.55 8.36
CA VAL A 395 -20.24 13.87 8.31
C VAL A 395 -21.26 14.98 8.52
N THR A 396 -22.38 14.94 7.78
CA THR A 396 -23.43 15.96 7.88
C THR A 396 -24.15 15.94 9.22
N SER A 397 -24.43 14.75 9.76
CA SER A 397 -25.26 14.62 10.97
C SER A 397 -24.51 14.87 12.27
N TYR A 398 -23.19 14.66 12.27
CA TYR A 398 -22.37 14.68 13.48
C TYR A 398 -21.16 15.61 13.41
N ASP A 399 -20.89 16.21 12.25
CA ASP A 399 -19.80 17.19 12.06
C ASP A 399 -18.44 16.58 12.45
N VAL A 400 -18.17 15.37 11.94
CA VAL A 400 -16.88 14.69 12.15
C VAL A 400 -15.80 15.32 11.25
N ALA A 401 -14.62 15.53 11.82
CA ALA A 401 -13.55 16.29 11.16
C ALA A 401 -12.76 15.44 10.15
N GLY A 402 -12.68 14.13 10.35
CA GLY A 402 -12.06 13.21 9.42
C GLY A 402 -12.79 11.89 9.31
N VAL A 403 -12.38 11.07 8.35
CA VAL A 403 -12.84 9.70 8.15
C VAL A 403 -11.65 8.81 7.81
N PHE A 404 -11.69 7.55 8.22
CA PHE A 404 -10.63 6.60 7.93
C PHE A 404 -11.15 5.45 7.07
N LEU A 405 -10.48 5.19 5.95
CA LEU A 405 -10.80 4.12 5.01
C LEU A 405 -9.93 2.89 5.29
N ASP A 406 -10.49 1.96 6.04
CA ASP A 406 -9.89 0.69 6.44
C ASP A 406 -9.66 -0.22 5.23
N THR A 407 -8.53 -0.93 5.19
CA THR A 407 -8.07 -1.78 4.08
C THR A 407 -7.80 -1.05 2.76
N SER A 408 -7.65 0.28 2.78
CA SER A 408 -7.51 1.09 1.56
C SER A 408 -6.29 0.73 0.68
N ALA A 409 -5.19 0.26 1.29
CA ALA A 409 -3.99 -0.17 0.58
C ALA A 409 -4.10 -1.57 -0.06
N CYS A 410 -5.09 -2.38 0.32
CA CYS A 410 -5.31 -3.68 -0.29
C CYS A 410 -5.73 -3.50 -1.75
N TRP A 411 -4.89 -3.97 -2.69
CA TRP A 411 -5.09 -3.77 -4.12
C TRP A 411 -5.28 -5.08 -4.87
N PHE A 412 -6.24 -5.11 -5.80
CA PHE A 412 -6.56 -6.25 -6.65
C PHE A 412 -6.79 -5.81 -8.11
N ASP A 413 -6.34 -6.63 -9.05
CA ASP A 413 -6.49 -6.41 -10.50
C ASP A 413 -7.84 -6.96 -11.00
N ASP A 414 -8.95 -6.35 -10.57
CA ASP A 414 -10.30 -6.76 -10.97
C ASP A 414 -10.57 -6.41 -12.46
N PRO A 415 -10.97 -7.38 -13.30
CA PRO A 415 -11.23 -7.14 -14.72
C PRO A 415 -12.46 -6.29 -15.03
N ARG A 416 -13.33 -6.01 -14.06
CA ARG A 416 -14.57 -5.25 -14.23
C ARG A 416 -14.41 -3.78 -13.85
N HIS A 417 -13.61 -3.50 -12.81
CA HIS A 417 -13.49 -2.16 -12.23
C HIS A 417 -12.08 -1.87 -11.70
N GLU A 418 -11.53 -0.71 -12.05
CA GLU A 418 -10.22 -0.27 -11.57
C GLU A 418 -10.31 0.36 -10.17
N LEU A 419 -9.69 -0.28 -9.18
CA LEU A 419 -9.77 0.13 -7.77
C LEU A 419 -9.26 1.56 -7.53
N TYR A 420 -8.07 1.90 -8.03
CA TYR A 420 -7.47 3.22 -7.81
C TYR A 420 -8.31 4.35 -8.43
N ALA A 421 -8.90 4.11 -9.61
CA ALA A 421 -9.83 5.04 -10.22
C ALA A 421 -11.10 5.21 -9.37
N GLY A 422 -11.62 4.11 -8.81
CA GLY A 422 -12.72 4.12 -7.85
C GLY A 422 -12.44 4.96 -6.61
N TYR A 423 -11.26 4.80 -6.00
CA TYR A 423 -10.85 5.62 -4.85
C TYR A 423 -10.71 7.09 -5.20
N ARG A 424 -10.07 7.41 -6.34
CA ARG A 424 -9.94 8.80 -6.79
C ARG A 424 -11.30 9.46 -6.98
N ALA A 425 -12.28 8.74 -7.54
CA ALA A 425 -13.66 9.22 -7.65
C ALA A 425 -14.30 9.42 -6.27
N LEU A 426 -14.25 8.40 -5.40
CA LEU A 426 -14.84 8.46 -4.05
C LEU A 426 -14.28 9.64 -3.24
N VAL A 427 -12.96 9.77 -3.19
CA VAL A 427 -12.29 10.84 -2.44
C VAL A 427 -12.60 12.22 -3.04
N GLY A 428 -12.64 12.33 -4.37
CA GLY A 428 -13.04 13.56 -5.05
C GLY A 428 -14.47 13.98 -4.71
N GLU A 429 -15.42 13.05 -4.81
CA GLU A 429 -16.84 13.26 -4.49
C GLU A 429 -17.04 13.66 -3.01
N LEU A 430 -16.31 13.02 -2.08
CA LEU A 430 -16.36 13.37 -0.65
C LEU A 430 -15.83 14.77 -0.37
N ARG A 431 -14.74 15.17 -1.02
CA ARG A 431 -14.14 16.51 -0.86
C ARG A 431 -15.01 17.61 -1.45
N GLU A 432 -15.65 17.34 -2.58
CA GLU A 432 -16.61 18.27 -3.19
C GLU A 432 -17.82 18.47 -2.27
N ALA A 433 -18.37 17.39 -1.71
CA ALA A 433 -19.52 17.45 -0.81
C ALA A 433 -19.18 18.04 0.57
N HIS A 434 -17.97 17.80 1.07
CA HIS A 434 -17.52 18.18 2.41
C HIS A 434 -16.13 18.85 2.36
N PRO A 435 -16.05 20.13 1.93
CA PRO A 435 -14.79 20.87 1.94
C PRO A 435 -14.20 20.93 3.35
N GLY A 436 -12.94 20.53 3.50
CA GLY A 436 -12.26 20.47 4.80
C GLY A 436 -12.37 19.13 5.54
N LEU A 437 -13.04 18.12 4.97
CA LEU A 437 -13.02 16.76 5.49
C LEU A 437 -11.64 16.12 5.25
N LEU A 438 -10.99 15.66 6.33
CA LEU A 438 -9.77 14.86 6.21
C LEU A 438 -10.12 13.41 5.88
N VAL A 439 -9.64 12.89 4.74
CA VAL A 439 -9.83 11.48 4.36
C VAL A 439 -8.53 10.72 4.54
N CYS A 440 -8.53 9.74 5.45
CA CYS A 440 -7.37 8.94 5.83
C CYS A 440 -7.50 7.50 5.34
N GLY A 441 -6.40 6.74 5.32
CA GLY A 441 -6.39 5.35 4.86
C GLY A 441 -5.60 4.37 5.72
N GLU A 442 -5.92 3.08 5.62
CA GLU A 442 -5.06 2.01 6.11
C GLU A 442 -4.00 1.62 5.09
N GLY A 443 -2.73 1.73 5.47
CA GLY A 443 -1.59 1.47 4.59
C GLY A 443 -1.39 2.49 3.50
N TRP A 444 -0.37 2.27 2.68
CA TRP A 444 -0.12 3.11 1.53
C TRP A 444 0.76 2.42 0.49
N TYR A 445 0.58 2.84 -0.75
CA TYR A 445 1.57 2.81 -1.82
C TYR A 445 1.64 4.21 -2.42
N ASP A 446 2.70 4.53 -3.15
CA ASP A 446 3.01 5.88 -3.62
C ASP A 446 1.82 6.63 -4.25
N ALA A 447 1.05 5.99 -5.14
CA ALA A 447 -0.10 6.60 -5.77
C ALA A 447 -1.26 6.91 -4.80
N LEU A 448 -1.45 6.12 -3.73
CA LEU A 448 -2.44 6.41 -2.69
C LEU A 448 -2.06 7.66 -1.89
N LEU A 449 -0.78 7.99 -1.76
CA LEU A 449 -0.36 9.21 -1.07
C LEU A 449 -0.90 10.45 -1.79
N GLY A 450 -1.15 10.40 -3.10
CA GLY A 450 -1.83 11.48 -3.83
C GLY A 450 -3.31 11.67 -3.42
N LEU A 451 -3.97 10.61 -2.93
CA LEU A 451 -5.39 10.62 -2.56
C LEU A 451 -5.61 10.76 -1.05
N LEU A 452 -4.77 10.14 -0.23
CA LEU A 452 -4.94 10.00 1.21
C LEU A 452 -3.73 10.65 1.92
N PRO A 453 -3.87 11.87 2.46
CA PRO A 453 -2.76 12.61 3.09
C PRO A 453 -2.27 12.04 4.42
N VAL A 454 -3.11 11.25 5.11
CA VAL A 454 -2.79 10.64 6.40
C VAL A 454 -3.12 9.16 6.33
N ASN A 455 -2.13 8.32 6.65
CA ASN A 455 -2.23 6.88 6.50
C ASN A 455 -1.81 6.15 7.77
N GLN A 456 -2.37 4.97 8.03
CA GLN A 456 -1.87 4.08 9.06
C GLN A 456 -0.67 3.29 8.55
N THR A 457 0.42 3.18 9.33
CA THR A 457 1.56 2.31 8.97
C THR A 457 1.13 0.86 9.02
N TRP A 458 1.39 0.10 7.95
CA TRP A 458 1.27 -1.37 7.96
C TRP A 458 2.30 -1.99 8.89
N LEU A 459 1.97 -3.14 9.48
CA LEU A 459 2.77 -3.75 10.53
C LEU A 459 4.19 -4.15 10.11
N ASP A 460 4.37 -4.49 8.84
CA ASP A 460 5.62 -4.93 8.22
C ASP A 460 6.40 -3.80 7.54
N VAL A 461 5.87 -2.58 7.55
CA VAL A 461 6.55 -1.40 7.01
C VAL A 461 7.37 -0.73 8.12
N ALA A 462 8.66 -0.49 7.85
CA ALA A 462 9.54 0.17 8.81
C ALA A 462 9.01 1.58 9.12
N ARG A 463 8.80 1.89 10.41
CA ARG A 463 8.41 3.24 10.84
C ARG A 463 9.54 4.26 10.63
N PRO A 464 10.82 3.92 10.85
CA PRO A 464 11.94 4.67 10.30
C PRO A 464 12.30 4.06 8.93
N PRO A 465 11.87 4.65 7.80
CA PRO A 465 12.27 4.19 6.47
C PRO A 465 13.78 4.38 6.27
N ARG A 466 14.39 3.62 5.35
CA ARG A 466 15.82 3.79 5.00
C ARG A 466 16.08 5.20 4.47
N THR A 467 15.14 5.72 3.70
CA THR A 467 15.19 7.07 3.11
C THR A 467 14.10 7.95 3.71
N PRO A 468 14.40 9.19 4.12
CA PRO A 468 13.44 10.04 4.82
C PRO A 468 12.29 10.57 3.93
N ASP A 469 12.47 10.58 2.61
CA ASP A 469 11.52 11.21 1.68
C ASP A 469 10.17 10.49 1.62
N LEU A 470 10.17 9.15 1.57
CA LEU A 470 8.95 8.36 1.57
C LEU A 470 8.66 7.76 2.96
N PRO A 471 7.41 7.84 3.45
CA PRO A 471 6.26 8.56 2.89
C PRO A 471 6.19 10.04 3.35
N TYR A 472 7.11 10.47 4.20
CA TYR A 472 6.93 11.66 5.04
C TYR A 472 6.98 13.00 4.32
N ARG A 473 7.55 13.05 3.12
CA ARG A 473 7.47 14.22 2.24
C ARG A 473 6.03 14.51 1.83
N TYR A 474 5.22 13.49 1.58
CA TYR A 474 3.87 13.64 1.00
C TYR A 474 2.73 13.40 1.99
N SER A 475 3.00 12.71 3.10
CA SER A 475 1.97 12.20 4.02
C SER A 475 2.43 12.30 5.47
N ARG A 476 1.45 12.28 6.39
CA ARG A 476 1.70 11.87 7.78
C ARG A 476 1.25 10.44 7.99
N VAL A 477 1.92 9.74 8.89
CA VAL A 477 1.61 8.33 9.17
C VAL A 477 1.36 8.14 10.65
N LEU A 478 0.29 7.43 10.98
CA LEU A 478 -0.09 7.08 12.35
C LEU A 478 0.18 5.60 12.65
N GLY A 479 0.29 5.25 13.93
CA GLY A 479 0.48 3.87 14.37
C GLY A 479 -0.70 2.96 14.03
N HIS A 480 -0.42 1.67 13.84
CA HIS A 480 -1.47 0.68 13.56
C HIS A 480 -2.45 0.58 14.72
N LEU A 481 -3.74 0.38 14.43
CA LEU A 481 -4.77 0.16 15.45
C LEU A 481 -4.55 -1.10 16.29
N ASN A 482 -3.73 -2.01 15.77
CA ASN A 482 -3.33 -3.27 16.38
C ASN A 482 -2.09 -3.09 17.28
N SER A 483 -1.61 -1.85 17.44
CA SER A 483 -0.55 -1.60 18.42
C SER A 483 -1.11 -1.84 19.82
N GLY A 484 -0.33 -2.48 20.71
CA GLY A 484 -0.80 -2.81 22.05
C GLY A 484 -1.21 -1.56 22.83
N CYS A 485 -2.41 -1.57 23.43
CA CYS A 485 -2.85 -0.54 24.36
C CYS A 485 -2.03 -0.61 25.67
N PRO A 486 -1.94 0.47 26.45
CA PRO A 486 -1.32 0.44 27.78
C PRO A 486 -1.85 -0.68 28.67
N GLY A 487 -1.01 -1.16 29.59
CA GLY A 487 -1.31 -2.32 30.42
C GLY A 487 -0.97 -3.64 29.74
N GLN A 488 -1.97 -4.51 29.54
CA GLN A 488 -1.76 -5.87 29.03
C GLN A 488 -1.43 -5.93 27.53
N GLY A 489 -1.45 -4.81 26.82
CA GLY A 489 -1.09 -4.80 25.40
C GLY A 489 -2.22 -5.27 24.48
N SER A 490 -3.48 -5.12 24.89
CA SER A 490 -4.63 -5.50 24.05
C SER A 490 -4.55 -4.81 22.69
N THR A 491 -4.88 -5.54 21.63
CA THR A 491 -4.96 -5.01 20.26
C THR A 491 -6.33 -4.40 19.94
N GLY A 492 -7.15 -4.20 20.98
CA GLY A 492 -8.50 -3.66 20.88
C GLY A 492 -9.35 -4.46 19.92
N VAL A 493 -10.02 -3.79 18.99
CA VAL A 493 -10.96 -4.43 18.05
C VAL A 493 -10.30 -5.36 17.02
N HIS A 494 -8.97 -5.39 16.88
CA HIS A 494 -8.28 -6.27 15.91
C HIS A 494 -8.20 -7.73 16.41
N GLU A 495 -8.16 -8.71 15.50
CA GLU A 495 -7.99 -10.14 15.84
C GLU A 495 -6.60 -10.53 16.39
N GLY A 496 -5.74 -9.56 16.72
CA GLY A 496 -4.36 -9.78 17.15
C GLY A 496 -4.23 -10.28 18.59
N GLY A 497 -5.29 -10.17 19.40
CA GLY A 497 -5.29 -10.49 20.82
C GLY A 497 -4.46 -9.49 21.64
N PHE A 498 -3.16 -9.75 21.75
CA PHE A 498 -2.23 -8.96 22.57
C PHE A 498 -0.88 -8.77 21.89
N ARG A 499 -0.28 -7.58 22.07
CA ARG A 499 1.05 -7.19 21.58
C ARG A 499 1.76 -6.31 22.61
N GLU A 500 3.06 -6.06 22.43
CA GLU A 500 3.75 -5.10 23.30
C GLU A 500 3.05 -3.73 23.26
N PRO A 501 2.81 -3.09 24.43
CA PRO A 501 2.24 -1.75 24.49
C PRO A 501 3.04 -0.75 23.64
N ALA A 502 2.32 0.06 22.88
CA ALA A 502 2.92 1.06 22.02
C ALA A 502 3.72 2.08 22.83
N LYS A 503 4.93 2.39 22.37
CA LYS A 503 5.76 3.46 22.91
C LYS A 503 5.72 4.67 21.97
N PRO A 504 5.80 5.90 22.50
CA PRO A 504 5.86 7.08 21.66
C PRO A 504 7.12 7.01 20.79
N LEU A 505 6.96 7.19 19.48
CA LEU A 505 8.06 7.16 18.52
C LEU A 505 8.32 8.57 17.99
N ARG A 506 9.58 8.99 18.00
CA ARG A 506 10.04 10.30 17.51
C ARG A 506 10.67 10.16 16.14
N VAL A 507 9.82 10.10 15.12
CA VAL A 507 10.24 10.10 13.71
C VAL A 507 9.49 11.25 13.01
N PRO A 508 10.18 12.18 12.33
CA PRO A 508 9.53 13.22 11.54
C PRO A 508 8.50 12.61 10.58
N GLY A 509 7.31 13.19 10.54
CA GLY A 509 6.20 12.70 9.72
C GLY A 509 5.39 11.55 10.32
N PHE A 510 5.85 10.92 11.41
CA PHE A 510 5.08 9.96 12.20
C PHE A 510 4.32 10.66 13.34
N VAL A 511 3.03 10.36 13.47
CA VAL A 511 2.17 10.84 14.55
C VAL A 511 2.03 9.72 15.59
N PRO A 512 2.55 9.89 16.83
CA PRO A 512 2.37 8.93 17.90
C PRO A 512 0.90 8.55 18.10
N SER A 513 0.63 7.28 18.38
CA SER A 513 -0.72 6.76 18.57
C SER A 513 -0.83 5.99 19.87
N LEU A 514 -1.88 6.29 20.65
CA LEU A 514 -2.16 5.69 21.95
C LEU A 514 -3.55 5.03 21.91
N GLY A 515 -3.61 3.72 22.15
CA GLY A 515 -4.86 2.96 22.14
C GLY A 515 -5.51 2.86 23.53
N PHE A 516 -6.84 2.77 23.56
CA PHE A 516 -7.63 2.62 24.78
C PHE A 516 -8.65 1.49 24.66
N VAL A 517 -8.65 0.62 25.66
CA VAL A 517 -9.60 -0.48 25.85
C VAL A 517 -10.10 -0.51 27.30
N SER A 518 -11.35 -0.91 27.53
CA SER A 518 -11.92 -1.28 28.84
C SER A 518 -11.39 -0.46 30.02
N ASP A 519 -10.41 -1.00 30.76
CA ASP A 519 -9.88 -0.49 32.02
C ASP A 519 -8.54 0.26 31.88
N THR A 520 -8.18 0.65 30.64
CA THR A 520 -6.94 1.38 30.34
C THR A 520 -6.80 2.61 31.22
N LEU A 521 -7.89 3.39 31.33
CA LEU A 521 -7.88 4.63 32.10
C LEU A 521 -7.90 4.35 33.60
N GLU A 522 -8.67 3.36 34.05
CA GLU A 522 -8.86 3.06 35.47
C GLU A 522 -7.62 2.41 36.12
N ARG A 523 -6.85 1.62 35.37
CA ARG A 523 -5.71 0.85 35.91
C ARG A 523 -4.34 1.34 35.46
N TYR A 524 -4.27 2.03 34.33
CA TYR A 524 -3.02 2.41 33.67
C TYR A 524 -2.94 3.91 33.37
N ALA A 525 -3.62 4.74 34.16
CA ALA A 525 -3.61 6.20 34.03
C ALA A 525 -2.20 6.80 34.04
N ASP A 526 -1.29 6.26 34.86
CA ASP A 526 0.10 6.73 34.93
C ASP A 526 0.86 6.49 33.62
N ASP A 527 0.63 5.34 32.96
CA ASP A 527 1.22 5.01 31.66
C ASP A 527 0.67 5.94 30.56
N VAL A 528 -0.64 6.19 30.58
CA VAL A 528 -1.32 7.16 29.70
C VAL A 528 -0.73 8.55 29.88
N ALA A 529 -0.63 9.02 31.13
CA ALA A 529 -0.09 10.34 31.44
C ALA A 529 1.39 10.45 31.06
N ALA A 530 2.18 9.39 31.23
CA ALA A 530 3.58 9.35 30.81
C ALA A 530 3.71 9.48 29.29
N PHE A 531 2.93 8.70 28.52
CA PHE A 531 2.89 8.78 27.07
C PHE A 531 2.49 10.19 26.60
N CYS A 532 1.41 10.73 27.15
CA CYS A 532 0.91 12.06 26.79
C CYS A 532 1.90 13.17 27.14
N ARG A 533 2.58 13.11 28.29
CA ARG A 533 3.63 14.09 28.64
C ARG A 533 4.82 14.02 27.69
N GLU A 534 5.21 12.81 27.27
CA GLU A 534 6.31 12.66 26.33
C GLU A 534 5.97 13.27 24.96
N VAL A 535 4.72 13.13 24.51
CA VAL A 535 4.23 13.77 23.28
C VAL A 535 4.04 15.28 23.46
N GLY A 536 3.51 15.71 24.60
CA GLY A 536 3.21 17.11 24.93
C GLY A 536 4.45 17.98 25.18
N GLY A 537 5.57 17.38 25.60
CA GLY A 537 6.87 18.05 25.74
C GLY A 537 7.53 18.50 24.42
N ARG A 538 6.81 18.45 23.29
CA ARG A 538 7.17 19.11 22.02
C ARG A 538 7.18 20.64 22.24
N GLU A 539 8.32 21.19 22.67
CA GLU A 539 8.61 22.62 22.43
C GLU A 539 8.50 22.90 20.93
N ASP A 540 8.05 24.11 20.57
CA ASP A 540 7.77 24.61 19.21
C ASP A 540 9.01 24.57 18.29
N GLY A 541 9.42 23.36 17.91
CA GLY A 541 10.38 23.10 16.88
C GLY A 541 9.66 23.00 15.54
N ARG A 542 9.31 24.17 14.97
CA ARG A 542 9.24 24.29 13.50
C ARG A 542 10.66 24.06 12.95
N GLN A 543 11.13 22.82 12.94
CA GLN A 543 12.26 22.44 12.12
C GLN A 543 11.69 22.01 10.77
N ARG A 544 11.87 22.93 9.83
CA ARG A 544 11.57 22.83 8.40
C ARG A 544 12.24 21.63 7.77
#